data_AF-A0A212T8F9-F1
#
_entry.id   AF-A0A212T8F9-F1
#
_cell.length_a   1.000
_cell.length_b   1.000
_cell.length_c   1.000
_cell.angle_alpha   90.00
_cell.angle_beta   90.00
_cell.angle_gamma   90.00
#
_symmetry.space_group_name_H-M   'P 1'
#
loop_
_entity.id
_entity.type
_entity.pdbx_description
1 polymer ?
#
loop_
_entity_poly.entity_id
_entity_poly.type
_entity_poly.pdbx_seq_one_letter_code
_entity_poly.pdbx_strand_id
1 'polypeptide(L)'
;MANCTLPASLSAIAKLICGVNFEQIVRAAIVRLNDAPTFTDDTTIKTIDEWVALMAAPDSTKLILTPFFTNHTVPSSEAQFAEEGTNASIGGAGFYTGEGPVKPKGQFTGLPSDIQASIKKLVAESAAELGTARVGIIWINRFGTLIHKSGGRAIPFSNFYIGSPGSEGLKSKNISPFGYTLEDGWEEDIVMTEPSFKALSALDV
;
A
#
# COMPACT_ATOMS: atom_id res chain seq x y z
N MET A 1 -38.37 -14.59 -6.10
CA MET A 1 -37.45 -15.34 -6.98
C MET A 1 -36.35 -14.39 -7.37
N ALA A 2 -35.15 -14.54 -6.81
CA ALA A 2 -34.03 -13.68 -7.16
C ALA A 2 -33.59 -14.03 -8.59
N ASN A 3 -33.67 -13.05 -9.50
CA ASN A 3 -33.18 -13.19 -10.87
C ASN A 3 -31.65 -13.28 -10.83
N CYS A 4 -31.13 -14.50 -10.76
CA CYS A 4 -29.71 -14.79 -10.99
C CYS A 4 -29.47 -14.81 -12.50
N THR A 5 -29.58 -13.66 -13.16
CA THR A 5 -29.36 -13.55 -14.60
C THR A 5 -27.85 -13.60 -14.87
N LEU A 6 -27.37 -14.73 -15.38
CA LEU A 6 -26.01 -14.84 -15.88
C LEU A 6 -25.81 -13.84 -17.03
N PRO A 7 -24.64 -13.18 -17.13
CA PRO A 7 -24.33 -12.34 -18.29
C PRO A 7 -24.40 -13.16 -19.58
N ALA A 8 -24.87 -12.55 -20.67
CA ALA A 8 -25.10 -13.23 -21.95
C ALA A 8 -23.82 -13.80 -22.58
N SER A 9 -22.64 -13.32 -22.16
CA SER A 9 -21.34 -13.82 -22.57
C SER A 9 -20.29 -13.56 -21.48
N LEU A 10 -19.26 -14.39 -21.45
CA LEU A 10 -18.05 -14.10 -20.68
C LEU A 10 -17.33 -12.91 -21.30
N SER A 11 -16.88 -11.97 -20.48
CA SER A 11 -16.01 -10.87 -20.93
C SER A 11 -14.65 -11.45 -21.34
N ALA A 12 -14.14 -11.01 -22.50
CA ALA A 12 -12.82 -11.41 -22.95
C ALA A 12 -11.74 -10.84 -22.02
N ILE A 13 -10.83 -11.69 -21.55
CA ILE A 13 -9.64 -11.25 -20.82
C ILE A 13 -8.67 -10.65 -21.85
N ALA A 14 -8.22 -9.43 -21.61
CA ALA A 14 -7.28 -8.76 -22.50
C ALA A 14 -5.96 -9.55 -22.60
N LYS A 15 -5.36 -9.58 -23.80
CA LYS A 15 -4.06 -10.20 -23.99
C LYS A 15 -3.01 -9.46 -23.16
N LEU A 16 -2.24 -10.19 -22.36
CA LEU A 16 -1.09 -9.64 -21.64
C LEU A 16 -0.04 -9.14 -22.64
N ILE A 17 0.24 -7.84 -22.62
CA ILE A 17 1.24 -7.20 -23.48
C ILE A 17 2.60 -7.15 -22.76
N CYS A 18 2.59 -6.91 -21.45
CA CYS A 18 3.79 -6.82 -20.61
C CYS A 18 3.47 -7.29 -19.19
N GLY A 19 4.39 -8.01 -18.54
CA GLY A 19 4.29 -8.32 -17.12
C GLY A 19 4.54 -7.09 -16.25
N VAL A 20 3.86 -7.01 -15.10
CA VAL A 20 4.05 -5.96 -14.10
C VAL A 20 4.95 -6.49 -13.00
N ASN A 21 6.07 -5.80 -12.72
CA ASN A 21 6.99 -6.13 -11.64
C ASN A 21 7.15 -4.91 -10.74
N PHE A 22 6.72 -4.99 -9.47
CA PHE A 22 6.88 -3.87 -8.53
C PHE A 22 8.34 -3.59 -8.15
N GLU A 23 9.26 -4.51 -8.46
CA GLU A 23 10.67 -4.44 -8.07
C GLU A 23 10.83 -4.31 -6.55
N GLN A 24 12.02 -3.95 -6.09
CA GLN A 24 12.23 -3.64 -4.68
C GLN A 24 11.62 -2.29 -4.33
N ILE A 25 10.61 -2.28 -3.46
CA ILE A 25 10.08 -1.07 -2.83
C ILE A 25 11.06 -0.63 -1.74
N VAL A 26 11.53 0.62 -1.82
CA VAL A 26 12.59 1.15 -0.93
C VAL A 26 12.15 2.35 -0.11
N ARG A 27 11.02 2.97 -0.49
CA ARG A 27 10.48 4.16 0.17
C ARG A 27 8.98 4.26 -0.07
N ALA A 28 8.29 5.02 0.76
CA ALA A 28 6.89 5.31 0.57
C ALA A 28 6.54 6.75 0.94
N ALA A 29 5.48 7.24 0.33
CA ALA A 29 4.78 8.44 0.74
C ALA A 29 3.46 8.08 1.40
N ILE A 30 3.12 8.77 2.48
CA ILE A 30 1.91 8.54 3.26
C ILE A 30 1.10 9.82 3.29
N VAL A 31 -0.21 9.69 3.10
CA VAL A 31 -1.17 10.79 3.09
C VAL A 31 -2.44 10.37 3.83
N ARG A 32 -3.21 11.32 4.34
CA ARG A 32 -4.59 11.02 4.78
C ARG A 32 -5.48 10.86 3.55
N LEU A 33 -6.37 9.87 3.58
CA LEU A 33 -7.37 9.70 2.55
C LEU A 33 -8.50 10.72 2.75
N ASN A 34 -8.92 11.34 1.66
CA ASN A 34 -10.05 12.24 1.58
C ASN A 34 -10.96 11.77 0.44
N ASP A 35 -12.15 12.36 0.30
CA ASP A 35 -13.06 12.05 -0.82
C ASP A 35 -12.44 12.37 -2.19
N ALA A 36 -11.62 13.42 -2.22
CA ALA A 36 -10.81 13.80 -3.38
C ALA A 36 -9.55 12.92 -3.48
N PRO A 37 -9.10 12.62 -4.72
CA PRO A 37 -7.84 11.90 -4.93
C PRO A 37 -6.65 12.71 -4.40
N THR A 38 -5.56 12.02 -4.05
CA THR A 38 -4.33 12.65 -3.52
C THR A 38 -3.71 13.60 -4.54
N PHE A 39 -3.70 13.17 -5.80
CA PHE A 39 -3.32 13.95 -6.97
C PHE A 39 -4.56 14.09 -7.85
N THR A 40 -4.69 15.21 -8.56
CA THR A 40 -5.86 15.44 -9.45
C THR A 40 -6.05 14.30 -10.47
N ASP A 41 -4.96 13.75 -11.01
CA ASP A 41 -4.96 12.64 -11.95
C ASP A 41 -3.57 11.97 -12.03
N ASP A 42 -3.42 11.01 -12.94
CA ASP A 42 -2.15 10.28 -13.18
C ASP A 42 -1.08 11.12 -13.88
N THR A 43 -1.39 12.34 -14.31
CA THR A 43 -0.43 13.28 -14.90
C THR A 43 0.18 14.19 -13.83
N THR A 44 -0.61 14.64 -12.86
CA THR A 44 -0.14 15.54 -11.80
C THR A 44 0.79 14.83 -10.82
N ILE A 45 0.58 13.54 -10.55
CA ILE A 45 1.52 12.73 -9.76
C ILE A 45 2.94 12.65 -10.37
N LYS A 46 3.10 12.93 -11.67
CA LYS A 46 4.39 12.91 -12.36
C LYS A 46 5.20 14.20 -12.18
N THR A 47 4.64 15.26 -11.61
CA THR A 47 5.30 16.58 -11.52
C THR A 47 5.87 16.83 -10.14
N ILE A 48 7.07 17.40 -10.05
CA ILE A 48 7.72 17.64 -8.75
C ILE A 48 7.01 18.73 -7.93
N ASP A 49 6.47 19.75 -8.60
CA ASP A 49 5.84 20.90 -7.95
C ASP A 49 4.63 20.47 -7.11
N GLU A 50 3.84 19.52 -7.61
CA GLU A 50 2.68 18.99 -6.90
C GLU A 50 3.10 18.25 -5.62
N TRP A 51 4.16 17.43 -5.72
CA TRP A 51 4.72 16.75 -4.54
C TRP A 51 5.23 17.74 -3.50
N VAL A 52 5.97 18.78 -3.92
CA VAL A 52 6.48 19.81 -3.02
C VAL A 52 5.34 20.58 -2.35
N ALA A 53 4.28 20.91 -3.10
CA ALA A 53 3.09 21.55 -2.56
C ALA A 53 2.41 20.69 -1.47
N LEU A 54 2.20 19.40 -1.74
CA LEU A 54 1.60 18.47 -0.79
C LEU A 54 2.49 18.25 0.45
N MET A 55 3.82 18.20 0.29
CA MET A 55 4.74 18.07 1.44
C MET A 55 4.76 19.33 2.32
N ALA A 56 4.58 20.50 1.72
CA ALA A 56 4.53 21.78 2.42
C ALA A 56 3.15 22.10 3.02
N ALA A 57 2.09 21.38 2.62
CA ALA A 57 0.73 21.66 3.05
C ALA A 57 0.58 21.65 4.60
N PRO A 58 -0.18 22.59 5.18
CA PRO A 58 -0.41 22.67 6.62
C PRO A 58 -1.62 21.86 7.11
N ASP A 59 -2.39 21.25 6.21
CA ASP A 59 -3.69 20.64 6.49
C ASP A 59 -3.72 19.11 6.26
N SER A 60 -4.91 18.52 6.11
CA SER A 60 -5.11 17.08 5.90
C SER A 60 -4.63 16.57 4.55
N THR A 61 -4.27 17.44 3.60
CA THR A 61 -3.69 17.05 2.31
C THR A 61 -2.18 16.77 2.41
N LYS A 62 -1.57 17.05 3.57
CA LYS A 62 -0.14 16.90 3.77
C LYS A 62 0.34 15.50 3.46
N LEU A 63 1.35 15.42 2.59
CA LEU A 63 2.08 14.21 2.27
C LEU A 63 3.36 14.14 3.10
N ILE A 64 3.65 12.97 3.65
CA ILE A 64 4.91 12.71 4.35
C ILE A 64 5.68 11.59 3.66
N LEU A 65 7.01 11.67 3.68
CA LEU A 65 7.87 10.60 3.17
C LEU A 65 8.44 9.78 4.30
N THR A 66 8.42 8.46 4.12
CA THR A 66 9.16 7.57 5.01
C THR A 66 10.66 7.73 4.76
N PRO A 67 11.49 7.42 5.75
CA PRO A 67 12.88 7.05 5.49
C PRO A 67 12.95 5.87 4.53
N PHE A 68 14.14 5.63 3.98
CA PHE A 68 14.40 4.43 3.21
C PHE A 68 14.27 3.19 4.09
N PHE A 69 13.68 2.14 3.53
CA PHE A 69 13.51 0.85 4.18
C PHE A 69 13.99 -0.30 3.29
N THR A 70 14.15 -1.46 3.91
CA THR A 70 14.61 -2.69 3.28
C THR A 70 13.68 -3.84 3.62
N ASN A 71 13.85 -4.97 2.91
CA ASN A 71 13.07 -6.20 3.11
C ASN A 71 11.56 -5.98 3.09
N HIS A 72 11.09 -5.00 2.32
CA HIS A 72 9.66 -4.81 2.13
C HIS A 72 9.11 -5.92 1.26
N THR A 73 8.09 -6.61 1.77
CA THR A 73 7.42 -7.71 1.07
C THR A 73 5.92 -7.57 1.24
N VAL A 74 5.20 -7.65 0.13
CA VAL A 74 3.73 -7.76 0.10
C VAL A 74 3.41 -9.24 -0.13
N PRO A 75 2.86 -9.95 0.87
CA PRO A 75 2.47 -11.35 0.68
C PRO A 75 1.24 -11.47 -0.22
N SER A 76 1.05 -12.65 -0.84
CA SER A 76 -0.22 -12.99 -1.49
C SER A 76 -1.33 -13.12 -0.45
N SER A 77 -2.55 -12.81 -0.87
CA SER A 77 -3.77 -13.11 -0.14
C SER A 77 -4.03 -14.62 -0.11
N GLU A 78 -4.81 -15.04 0.89
CA GLU A 78 -5.29 -16.42 1.00
C GLU A 78 -6.78 -16.45 0.67
N ALA A 79 -7.16 -17.33 -0.27
CA ALA A 79 -8.55 -17.56 -0.64
C ALA A 79 -9.34 -18.15 0.54
N GLN A 80 -10.55 -17.65 0.75
CA GLN A 80 -11.45 -18.14 1.80
C GLN A 80 -12.64 -18.87 1.17
N PHE A 81 -12.98 -20.02 1.75
CA PHE A 81 -14.12 -20.84 1.34
C PHE A 81 -15.02 -21.13 2.54
N ALA A 82 -16.34 -21.00 2.34
CA ALA A 82 -17.34 -21.45 3.31
C ALA A 82 -17.80 -22.87 2.98
N GLU A 83 -18.15 -23.63 4.03
CA GLU A 83 -18.79 -24.95 3.92
C GLU A 83 -18.00 -26.03 3.17
N GLU A 84 -16.69 -25.82 2.95
CA GLU A 84 -15.78 -26.80 2.37
C GLU A 84 -15.66 -28.03 3.29
N GLY A 85 -15.68 -29.23 2.71
CA GLY A 85 -15.59 -30.49 3.44
C GLY A 85 -16.84 -30.84 4.27
N THR A 86 -17.94 -30.10 4.11
CA THR A 86 -19.21 -30.35 4.81
C THR A 86 -20.28 -30.87 3.86
N ASN A 87 -21.36 -31.45 4.43
CA ASN A 87 -22.54 -31.85 3.64
C ASN A 87 -23.44 -30.66 3.22
N ALA A 88 -23.09 -29.43 3.61
CA ALA A 88 -23.85 -28.23 3.28
C ALA A 88 -23.54 -27.71 1.85
N SER A 89 -22.35 -28.00 1.33
CA SER A 89 -21.97 -27.74 -0.07
C SER A 89 -22.10 -28.98 -0.95
N ILE A 90 -22.43 -28.80 -2.23
CA ILE A 90 -22.58 -29.90 -3.18
C ILE A 90 -21.23 -30.59 -3.36
N GLY A 91 -21.12 -31.84 -2.91
CA GLY A 91 -19.88 -32.63 -2.99
C GLY A 91 -18.77 -32.16 -2.04
N GLY A 92 -19.08 -31.34 -1.04
CA GLY A 92 -18.07 -30.81 -0.10
C GLY A 92 -17.14 -29.76 -0.73
N ALA A 93 -17.44 -29.25 -1.92
CA ALA A 93 -16.60 -28.32 -2.67
C ALA A 93 -16.50 -26.91 -2.05
N GLY A 94 -17.40 -26.57 -1.13
CA GLY A 94 -17.48 -25.23 -0.53
C GLY A 94 -17.91 -24.13 -1.53
N PHE A 95 -17.97 -22.90 -1.02
CA PHE A 95 -18.26 -21.69 -1.79
C PHE A 95 -17.15 -20.68 -1.56
N TYR A 96 -16.59 -20.11 -2.62
CA TYR A 96 -15.60 -19.03 -2.51
C TYR A 96 -16.26 -17.79 -1.90
N THR A 97 -15.66 -17.26 -0.83
CA THR A 97 -16.20 -16.12 -0.07
C THR A 97 -15.35 -14.85 -0.17
N GLY A 98 -14.25 -14.89 -0.91
CA GLY A 98 -13.31 -13.76 -1.07
C GLY A 98 -11.91 -14.10 -0.59
N GLU A 99 -11.10 -13.08 -0.37
CA GLU A 99 -9.73 -13.23 0.11
C GLU A 99 -9.51 -12.49 1.43
N GLY A 100 -8.54 -12.97 2.23
CA GLY A 100 -8.16 -12.31 3.46
C GLY A 100 -7.32 -11.04 3.22
N PRO A 101 -7.34 -10.07 4.16
CA PRO A 101 -6.47 -8.90 4.09
C PRO A 101 -4.99 -9.30 4.16
N VAL A 102 -4.13 -8.62 3.40
CA VAL A 102 -2.68 -8.88 3.38
C VAL A 102 -1.92 -7.95 4.33
N LYS A 103 -0.79 -8.44 4.84
CA LYS A 103 0.03 -7.71 5.81
C LYS A 103 1.44 -7.49 5.29
N PRO A 104 1.68 -6.42 4.51
CA PRO A 104 3.03 -6.04 4.13
C PRO A 104 3.90 -5.78 5.36
N LYS A 105 5.16 -6.17 5.24
CA LYS A 105 6.17 -6.00 6.28
C LYS A 105 7.46 -5.50 5.67
N GLY A 106 8.24 -4.77 6.45
CA GLY A 106 9.57 -4.31 6.08
C GLY A 106 10.37 -3.92 7.31
N GLN A 107 11.54 -3.33 7.09
CA GLN A 107 12.39 -2.89 8.19
C GLN A 107 13.14 -1.61 7.86
N PHE A 108 13.23 -0.76 8.86
CA PHE A 108 14.13 0.39 8.83
C PHE A 108 15.44 0.05 9.56
N THR A 109 16.55 0.54 9.03
CA THR A 109 17.88 0.23 9.54
C THR A 109 18.57 1.48 10.07
N GLY A 110 18.93 1.47 11.35
CA GLY A 110 19.64 2.56 12.01
C GLY A 110 18.77 3.80 12.25
N LEU A 111 17.48 3.63 12.50
CA LEU A 111 16.59 4.75 12.84
C LEU A 111 16.99 5.39 14.17
N PRO A 112 17.19 6.72 14.19
CA PRO A 112 17.22 7.50 15.42
C PRO A 112 15.89 7.42 16.18
N SER A 113 15.94 7.55 17.51
CA SER A 113 14.77 7.39 18.39
C SER A 113 13.69 8.47 18.18
N ASP A 114 14.09 9.69 17.84
CA ASP A 114 13.23 10.83 17.53
C ASP A 114 12.47 10.63 16.20
N ILE A 115 13.15 10.10 15.18
CA ILE A 115 12.51 9.71 13.91
C ILE A 115 11.54 8.55 14.14
N GLN A 116 11.94 7.55 14.94
CA GLN A 116 11.05 6.44 15.30
C GLN A 116 9.81 6.94 16.05
N ALA A 117 9.95 7.89 16.98
CA ALA A 117 8.83 8.52 17.68
C ALA A 117 7.90 9.29 16.72
N SER A 118 8.46 9.92 15.69
CA SER A 118 7.70 10.61 14.66
C SER A 118 6.91 9.63 13.78
N ILE A 119 7.52 8.53 13.35
CA ILE A 119 6.85 7.45 12.61
C ILE A 119 5.74 6.80 13.44
N LYS A 120 5.95 6.63 14.75
CA LYS A 120 4.93 6.08 15.66
C LYS A 120 3.64 6.89 15.71
N LYS A 121 3.65 8.18 15.35
CA LYS A 121 2.41 8.99 15.26
C LYS A 121 1.44 8.44 14.20
N LEU A 122 1.94 7.73 13.19
CA LEU A 122 1.10 7.09 12.17
C LEU A 122 0.26 5.92 12.70
N VAL A 123 0.65 5.34 13.84
CA VAL A 123 -0.10 4.23 14.45
C VAL A 123 -1.53 4.68 14.79
N ALA A 124 -1.67 5.86 15.41
CA ALA A 124 -2.99 6.41 15.76
C ALA A 124 -3.80 6.85 14.53
N GLU A 125 -3.14 7.40 13.51
CA GLU A 125 -3.78 7.87 12.27
C GLU A 125 -4.30 6.71 11.40
N SER A 126 -3.66 5.55 11.48
CA SER A 126 -3.99 4.37 10.67
C SER A 126 -4.87 3.34 11.38
N ALA A 127 -5.30 3.60 12.62
CA ALA A 127 -6.09 2.66 13.40
C ALA A 127 -7.41 2.30 12.68
N ALA A 128 -7.68 1.01 12.50
CA ALA A 128 -8.82 0.49 11.74
C ALA A 128 -10.17 0.53 12.49
N GLU A 129 -10.24 1.14 13.68
CA GLU A 129 -11.38 1.07 14.61
C GLU A 129 -12.72 1.57 14.03
N LEU A 130 -12.70 2.20 12.86
CA LEU A 130 -13.88 2.73 12.17
C LEU A 130 -14.28 1.95 10.90
N GLY A 131 -13.61 0.83 10.60
CA GLY A 131 -13.95 -0.04 9.46
C GLY A 131 -13.60 0.52 8.08
N THR A 132 -12.88 1.64 8.00
CA THR A 132 -12.33 2.19 6.75
C THR A 132 -10.89 2.66 6.95
N ALA A 133 -10.04 2.40 5.97
CA ALA A 133 -8.71 2.99 5.90
C ALA A 133 -8.79 4.53 5.83
N ARG A 134 -8.05 5.22 6.71
CA ARG A 134 -8.01 6.69 6.78
C ARG A 134 -6.73 7.27 6.19
N VAL A 135 -5.78 6.42 5.86
CA VAL A 135 -4.47 6.78 5.33
C VAL A 135 -4.18 5.95 4.09
N GLY A 136 -3.43 6.55 3.18
CA GLY A 136 -3.03 5.96 1.93
C GLY A 136 -1.52 5.98 1.78
N ILE A 137 -1.00 5.01 1.04
CA ILE A 137 0.41 4.85 0.74
C ILE A 137 0.66 4.90 -0.77
N ILE A 138 1.73 5.57 -1.17
CA ILE A 138 2.28 5.50 -2.52
C ILE A 138 3.67 4.90 -2.38
N TRP A 139 3.91 3.76 -3.01
CA TRP A 139 5.22 3.11 -2.95
C TRP A 139 6.16 3.66 -4.00
N ILE A 140 7.43 3.73 -3.65
CA ILE A 140 8.50 4.15 -4.55
C ILE A 140 9.53 3.02 -4.61
N ASN A 141 9.73 2.48 -5.81
CA ASN A 141 10.70 1.40 -6.02
C ASN A 141 12.14 1.93 -6.15
N ARG A 142 13.11 1.01 -6.21
CA ARG A 142 14.54 1.30 -6.38
C ARG A 142 14.91 2.14 -7.61
N PHE A 143 14.01 2.24 -8.60
CA PHE A 143 14.19 3.03 -9.81
C PHE A 143 13.49 4.40 -9.74
N GLY A 144 12.76 4.68 -8.67
CA GLY A 144 11.96 5.90 -8.53
C GLY A 144 10.59 5.83 -9.20
N THR A 145 10.16 4.64 -9.66
CA THR A 145 8.80 4.43 -10.17
C THR A 145 7.82 4.49 -9.00
N LEU A 146 6.69 5.17 -9.22
CA LEU A 146 5.60 5.32 -8.27
C LEU A 146 4.59 4.19 -8.49
N ILE A 147 4.16 3.55 -7.40
CA ILE A 147 3.12 2.52 -7.42
C ILE A 147 1.96 3.03 -6.58
N HIS A 148 0.81 3.18 -7.22
CA HIS A 148 -0.37 3.83 -6.65
C HIS A 148 -1.65 3.31 -7.33
N LYS A 149 -2.82 3.73 -6.85
CA LYS A 149 -4.11 3.47 -7.52
C LYS A 149 -4.30 4.49 -8.66
N SER A 150 -4.94 4.06 -9.74
CA SER A 150 -5.24 4.92 -10.90
C SER A 150 -6.01 6.19 -10.51
N GLY A 151 -5.90 7.22 -11.35
CA GLY A 151 -6.50 8.53 -11.08
C GLY A 151 -5.84 9.28 -9.92
N GLY A 152 -4.54 9.11 -9.71
CA GLY A 152 -3.77 9.86 -8.72
C GLY A 152 -4.08 9.50 -7.26
N ARG A 153 -4.59 8.30 -6.99
CA ARG A 153 -5.02 7.86 -5.64
C ARG A 153 -3.93 7.07 -4.92
N ALA A 154 -3.79 7.29 -3.62
CA ALA A 154 -2.94 6.45 -2.77
C ALA A 154 -3.62 5.09 -2.48
N ILE A 155 -2.81 4.06 -2.23
CA ILE A 155 -3.27 2.71 -1.86
C ILE A 155 -3.75 2.76 -0.40
N PRO A 156 -5.03 2.48 -0.09
CA PRO A 156 -5.51 2.52 1.27
C PRO A 156 -4.82 1.49 2.17
N PHE A 157 -4.46 1.87 3.39
CA PHE A 157 -3.94 0.94 4.39
C PHE A 157 -4.41 1.28 5.80
N SER A 158 -4.32 0.30 6.70
CA SER A 158 -4.66 0.46 8.11
C SER A 158 -3.67 -0.28 9.02
N ASN A 159 -3.80 -0.09 10.33
CA ASN A 159 -3.06 -0.78 11.39
C ASN A 159 -1.54 -0.74 11.21
N PHE A 160 -1.00 0.43 10.87
CA PHE A 160 0.45 0.59 10.78
C PHE A 160 1.08 0.44 12.16
N TYR A 161 2.20 -0.27 12.20
CA TYR A 161 3.02 -0.40 13.39
C TYR A 161 4.49 -0.27 13.05
N ILE A 162 5.27 0.18 14.04
CA ILE A 162 6.73 0.09 14.03
C ILE A 162 7.16 -0.57 15.35
N GLY A 163 7.84 -1.70 15.22
CA GLY A 163 8.37 -2.46 16.34
C GLY A 163 9.53 -1.74 17.03
N SER A 164 9.86 -2.19 18.24
CA SER A 164 11.03 -1.75 18.97
C SER A 164 12.33 -2.08 18.21
N PRO A 165 13.38 -1.25 18.32
CA PRO A 165 14.65 -1.53 17.67
C PRO A 165 15.32 -2.77 18.27
N GLY A 166 15.68 -3.73 17.44
CA GLY A 166 16.54 -4.86 17.78
C GLY A 166 18.02 -4.49 17.62
N SER A 167 18.88 -4.96 18.53
CA SER A 167 20.33 -4.84 18.41
C SER A 167 20.88 -6.07 17.68
N GLU A 168 21.39 -5.87 16.47
CA GLU A 168 21.93 -6.93 15.61
C GLU A 168 23.41 -7.28 15.94
N GLY A 169 23.87 -6.95 17.15
CA GLY A 169 25.23 -7.20 17.61
C GLY A 169 26.26 -6.11 17.29
N LEU A 170 27.53 -6.39 17.58
CA LEU A 170 28.64 -5.44 17.48
C LEU A 170 28.87 -5.00 16.02
N LYS A 171 28.85 -3.68 15.76
CA LYS A 171 28.98 -3.01 14.44
C LYS A 171 27.77 -3.13 13.51
N SER A 172 26.71 -3.80 13.91
CA SER A 172 25.46 -3.82 13.15
C SER A 172 24.59 -2.61 13.50
N LYS A 173 23.88 -2.09 12.51
CA LYS A 173 22.86 -1.07 12.77
C LYS A 173 21.63 -1.73 13.40
N ASN A 174 20.98 -1.02 14.32
CA ASN A 174 19.72 -1.51 14.90
C ASN A 174 18.65 -1.62 13.81
N ILE A 175 17.76 -2.61 13.96
CA ILE A 175 16.66 -2.84 13.01
C ILE A 175 15.34 -2.58 13.70
N SER A 176 14.50 -1.76 13.08
CA SER A 176 13.13 -1.52 13.53
C SER A 176 12.16 -2.09 12.49
N PRO A 177 11.49 -3.23 12.75
CA PRO A 177 10.52 -3.78 11.82
C PRO A 177 9.28 -2.89 11.77
N PHE A 178 8.58 -2.89 10.64
CA PHE A 178 7.28 -2.24 10.50
C PHE A 178 6.36 -3.10 9.65
N GLY A 179 5.07 -2.80 9.72
CA GLY A 179 4.08 -3.38 8.84
C GLY A 179 2.77 -2.62 8.91
N TYR A 180 1.85 -3.01 8.04
CA TYR A 180 0.51 -2.46 7.94
C TYR A 180 -0.40 -3.51 7.29
N THR A 181 -1.69 -3.21 7.24
CA THR A 181 -2.71 -4.05 6.62
C THR A 181 -3.24 -3.38 5.36
N LEU A 182 -3.32 -4.14 4.28
CA LEU A 182 -4.09 -3.79 3.09
C LEU A 182 -5.38 -4.62 3.11
N GLU A 183 -6.48 -3.99 2.70
CA GLU A 183 -7.80 -4.64 2.59
C GLU A 183 -7.84 -5.60 1.40
N ASP A 184 -8.91 -6.40 1.32
CA ASP A 184 -9.18 -7.25 0.16
C ASP A 184 -9.34 -6.38 -1.11
N GLY A 185 -8.86 -6.87 -2.27
CA GLY A 185 -8.88 -6.14 -3.54
C GLY A 185 -7.96 -4.91 -3.60
N TRP A 186 -6.95 -4.80 -2.72
CA TRP A 186 -6.01 -3.67 -2.76
C TRP A 186 -5.22 -3.59 -4.08
N GLU A 187 -5.08 -4.70 -4.79
CA GLU A 187 -4.37 -4.84 -6.07
C GLU A 187 -5.16 -4.34 -7.28
N GLU A 188 -6.48 -4.14 -7.15
CA GLU A 188 -7.32 -3.59 -8.22
C GLU A 188 -6.84 -2.19 -8.60
N ASP A 189 -6.91 -1.81 -9.88
CA ASP A 189 -6.55 -0.46 -10.35
C ASP A 189 -5.14 0.03 -9.97
N ILE A 190 -4.22 -0.86 -9.59
CA ILE A 190 -2.83 -0.49 -9.33
C ILE A 190 -2.13 -0.14 -10.65
N VAL A 191 -1.46 1.01 -10.65
CA VAL A 191 -0.68 1.51 -11.78
C VAL A 191 0.76 1.80 -11.34
N MET A 192 1.68 1.62 -12.29
CA MET A 192 3.08 1.99 -12.14
C MET A 192 3.38 3.19 -13.02
N THR A 193 3.80 4.29 -12.38
CA THR A 193 4.02 5.57 -13.03
C THR A 193 5.49 5.97 -12.92
N GLU A 194 6.13 6.21 -14.06
CA GLU A 194 7.43 6.87 -14.11
C GLU A 194 7.22 8.39 -13.99
N PRO A 195 7.73 9.03 -12.92
CA PRO A 195 7.63 10.48 -12.75
C PRO A 195 8.60 11.21 -13.68
N SER A 196 8.32 12.49 -13.95
CA SER A 196 9.19 13.36 -14.76
C SER A 196 10.46 13.82 -14.00
N PHE A 197 10.62 13.40 -12.75
CA PHE A 197 11.70 13.78 -11.86
C PHE A 197 12.30 12.54 -11.17
N LYS A 198 13.52 12.68 -10.61
CA LYS A 198 14.18 11.58 -9.88
C LYS A 198 13.58 11.45 -8.47
N ALA A 199 12.50 10.69 -8.32
CA ALA A 199 11.74 10.63 -7.06
C ALA A 199 12.57 10.27 -5.82
N LEU A 200 13.57 9.40 -5.95
CA LEU A 200 14.40 8.99 -4.81
C LEU A 200 15.33 10.08 -4.29
N SER A 201 15.73 11.06 -5.11
CA SER A 201 16.66 12.12 -4.71
C SER A 201 16.02 13.51 -4.66
N ALA A 202 15.00 13.76 -5.49
CA ALA A 202 14.39 15.07 -5.62
C ALA A 202 13.36 15.37 -4.51
N LEU A 203 12.88 14.32 -3.82
CA LEU A 203 11.93 14.44 -2.71
C LEU A 203 12.61 14.47 -1.33
N ASP A 204 13.94 14.40 -1.27
CA ASP A 204 14.73 14.60 -0.05
C ASP A 204 14.97 16.09 0.21
N VAL A 205 13.88 16.82 0.51
CA VAL A 205 13.88 18.26 0.84
C VAL A 205 13.99 18.48 2.35
#